data_AF-A0A7C1VQF8-F1
#
_entry.id   AF-A0A7C1VQF8-F1
#
_cell.length_a   1.000
_cell.length_b   1.000
_cell.length_c   1.000
_cell.angle_alpha   90.00
_cell.angle_beta   90.00
_cell.angle_gamma   90.00
#
_symmetry.space_group_name_H-M   'P 1'
#
loop_
_entity.id
_entity.type
_entity.pdbx_description
1 polymer ?
#
loop_
_entity_poly.entity_id
_entity_poly.type
_entity_poly.pdbx_seq_one_letter_code
_entity_poly.pdbx_strand_id
1 'polypeptide(L)' 'MHILPDHFQINFSPIANQDAIVTRPHYRISMLTSRLIRLEYDLKNIFEDRPSQVFWYDQPFLTIGNG' A
#
# COMPACT_ATOMS: atom_id res chain seq x y z
N MET A 1 -22.68 -15.13 -6.26
CA MET A 1 -22.16 -14.10 -5.34
C MET A 1 -21.62 -14.85 -4.13
N HIS A 2 -20.30 -15.01 -4.00
CA HIS A 2 -19.70 -15.81 -2.92
C HIS A 2 -19.38 -14.88 -1.74
N ILE A 3 -20.01 -15.10 -0.60
CA ILE A 3 -19.80 -14.33 0.63
C ILE A 3 -18.74 -15.08 1.43
N LEU A 4 -17.69 -14.39 1.87
CA LEU A 4 -16.63 -15.00 2.69
C LEU A 4 -17.19 -15.34 4.09
N PRO A 5 -16.93 -16.54 4.63
CA PRO A 5 -17.27 -16.89 6.01
C PRO A 5 -16.69 -15.87 7.01
N ASP A 6 -17.42 -15.59 8.10
CA ASP A 6 -17.10 -14.51 9.05
C ASP A 6 -15.67 -14.57 9.61
N HIS A 7 -15.12 -15.77 9.80
CA HIS A 7 -13.76 -15.96 10.30
C HIS A 7 -12.65 -15.61 9.27
N PHE A 8 -13.01 -15.35 8.02
CA PHE A 8 -12.10 -14.81 6.99
C PHE A 8 -12.27 -13.31 6.76
N GLN A 9 -13.19 -12.64 7.48
CA GLN A 9 -13.35 -11.19 7.39
C GLN A 9 -12.32 -10.52 8.31
N ILE A 10 -11.21 -10.09 7.72
CA ILE A 10 -10.20 -9.30 8.42
C ILE A 10 -10.64 -7.83 8.40
N ASN A 11 -10.81 -7.23 9.58
CA ASN A 11 -11.11 -5.81 9.72
C ASN A 11 -9.83 -5.00 9.50
N PHE A 12 -9.73 -4.33 8.36
CA PHE A 12 -8.68 -3.35 8.08
C PHE A 12 -9.19 -1.94 8.37
N SER A 13 -8.32 -1.09 8.93
CA SER A 13 -8.53 0.36 9.02
C SER A 13 -7.48 1.07 8.16
N PRO A 14 -7.61 1.07 6.82
CA PRO A 14 -6.59 1.59 5.90
C PRO A 14 -6.55 3.13 5.81
N ILE A 15 -7.25 3.81 6.73
CA ILE A 15 -7.34 5.26 6.78
C ILE A 15 -6.18 5.77 7.62
N ALA A 16 -5.25 6.49 6.98
CA ALA A 16 -4.19 7.18 7.70
C ALA A 16 -4.77 8.31 8.56
N ASN A 17 -4.14 8.61 9.69
CA ASN A 17 -4.50 9.77 10.50
C ASN A 17 -4.44 11.03 9.62
N GLN A 18 -5.51 11.83 9.58
CA GLN A 18 -5.59 13.03 8.74
C GLN A 18 -4.47 14.04 9.06
N ASP A 19 -4.05 14.14 10.32
CA ASP A 19 -2.93 14.99 10.74
C ASP A 19 -1.57 14.51 10.20
N ALA A 20 -1.53 13.26 9.71
CA ALA A 20 -0.35 12.59 9.19
C ALA A 20 -0.33 12.53 7.64
N ILE A 21 -1.19 13.31 6.98
CA ILE A 21 -1.31 13.36 5.52
C ILE A 21 -0.95 14.75 5.00
N VAL A 22 -0.07 14.80 4.00
CA VAL A 22 0.21 16.02 3.22
C VAL A 22 -0.29 15.80 1.79
N THR A 23 -1.26 16.63 1.36
CA THR A 23 -1.84 16.59 0.01
C THR A 23 -1.54 17.87 -0.74
N ARG A 24 -1.12 17.73 -2.01
CA ARG A 24 -0.84 18.82 -2.96
C ARG A 24 -1.31 18.38 -4.35
N PRO A 25 -1.30 19.28 -5.35
CA PRO A 25 -1.63 18.88 -6.72
C PRO A 25 -0.79 17.68 -7.15
N HIS A 26 -1.50 16.65 -7.58
CA HIS A 26 -1.03 15.38 -8.08
C HIS A 26 -0.37 14.44 -7.07
N TYR A 27 -0.19 14.82 -5.81
CA TYR A 27 0.47 13.93 -4.86
C TYR A 27 -0.10 13.96 -3.44
N ARG A 28 0.00 12.81 -2.79
CA ARG A 28 -0.35 12.59 -1.39
C ARG A 28 0.76 11.83 -0.69
N ILE A 29 1.22 12.37 0.44
CA ILE A 29 2.20 11.74 1.32
C ILE A 29 1.47 11.38 2.62
N SER A 30 1.53 10.12 3.03
CA SER A 30 0.93 9.66 4.29
C SER A 30 1.97 8.99 5.18
N MET A 31 2.09 9.41 6.43
CA MET A 31 2.87 8.66 7.43
C MET A 31 2.02 7.52 7.98
N LEU A 32 2.40 6.27 7.71
CA LEU A 32 1.67 5.09 8.18
C LEU A 32 2.15 4.65 9.56
N THR A 33 3.46 4.68 9.78
CA THR A 33 4.12 4.45 11.09
C THR A 33 5.35 5.35 11.20
N SER A 34 6.05 5.34 12.35
CA SER A 34 7.27 6.14 12.54
C SER A 34 8.39 5.88 11.53
N ARG A 35 8.34 4.75 10.80
CA ARG A 35 9.35 4.33 9.83
C ARG A 35 8.76 3.92 8.48
N LEU A 36 7.46 4.15 8.24
CA LEU A 36 6.80 3.78 7.00
C LEU A 36 6.03 4.98 6.44
N ILE A 37 6.38 5.36 5.22
CA ILE A 37 5.73 6.43 4.46
C ILE A 37 5.08 5.85 3.20
N ARG A 38 3.93 6.40 2.83
CA ARG A 38 3.25 6.11 1.55
C ARG A 38 3.31 7.35 0.68
N LEU A 39 3.75 7.18 -0.56
CA LEU A 39 3.79 8.21 -1.59
C LEU A 39 2.83 7.81 -2.70
N GLU A 40 1.89 8.70 -3.02
CA GLU A 40 0.90 8.49 -4.07
C GLU A 40 0.98 9.65 -5.06
N TYR A 41 0.94 9.33 -6.36
CA TYR A 41 0.91 10.31 -7.44
C TYR A 41 -0.21 9.98 -8.42
N ASP A 42 -1.05 10.97 -8.72
CA ASP A 42 -2.13 10.84 -9.70
C ASP A 42 -2.43 12.18 -10.39
N LEU A 43 -2.44 12.18 -11.72
CA LEU A 43 -2.67 13.40 -12.51
C LEU A 43 -4.07 14.01 -12.31
N LYS A 44 -5.05 13.22 -11.87
CA LYS A 44 -6.43 13.66 -11.63
C LYS A 44 -6.72 13.92 -10.15
N ASN A 45 -5.71 13.81 -9.27
CA ASN A 45 -5.84 13.91 -7.81
C ASN A 45 -6.77 12.84 -7.20
N ILE A 46 -6.85 11.66 -7.82
CA ILE A 46 -7.63 10.53 -7.32
C ILE A 46 -6.70 9.64 -6.51
N PHE A 47 -6.97 9.52 -5.21
CA PHE A 47 -6.20 8.69 -4.29
C PHE A 47 -7.07 7.59 -3.69
N GLU A 48 -6.53 6.40 -3.52
CA GLU A 48 -7.27 5.24 -3.01
C GLU A 48 -6.82 4.88 -1.60
N ASP A 49 -7.76 4.77 -0.67
CA ASP A 49 -7.50 4.27 0.68
C ASP A 49 -7.67 2.75 0.74
N ARG A 50 -7.05 2.06 -0.23
CA ARG A 50 -6.94 0.60 -0.19
C ARG A 50 -5.73 0.19 0.65
N PRO A 51 -5.84 -0.88 1.46
CA PRO A 51 -4.68 -1.44 2.13
C PRO A 51 -3.63 -1.79 1.06
N SER A 52 -2.41 -1.28 1.24
CA SER A 52 -1.31 -1.56 0.34
C SER A 52 -0.97 -3.05 0.45
N GLN A 53 -1.08 -3.79 -0.66
CA GLN A 53 -0.56 -5.15 -0.73
C GLN A 53 0.97 -5.06 -0.68
N VAL A 54 1.58 -5.70 0.32
CA VAL A 54 3.05 -5.73 0.42
C VAL A 54 3.59 -6.57 -0.72
N PHE A 55 4.23 -5.94 -1.70
CA PHE A 55 5.05 -6.62 -2.69
C PHE A 55 6.50 -6.65 -2.18
N TRP A 56 6.96 -7.82 -1.72
CA TRP A 56 8.37 -8.08 -1.47
C TRP A 56 9.02 -8.52 -2.80
N TYR A 57 9.98 -7.74 -3.30
CA TYR A 57 10.79 -8.08 -4.48
C TYR A 57 11.99 -8.94 -4.08
N ASP A 58 11.77 -10.05 -3.36
CA ASP A 58 12.80 -11.09 -3.19
C ASP A 58 12.76 -12.00 -4.42
N GLN A 59 13.31 -11.54 -5.54
CA GLN A 59 13.70 -12.45 -6.62
C GLN A 59 15.08 -13.01 -6.27
N PRO A 60 15.23 -14.26 -5.81
CA PRO A 60 16.54 -14.89 -5.82
C PRO A 60 16.99 -14.94 -7.28
N PHE A 61 18.10 -14.27 -7.59
CA PHE A 61 18.81 -14.49 -8.84
C PHE A 61 19.14 -15.98 -8.88
N LEU A 62 18.49 -16.74 -9.76
CA LEU A 62 18.96 -18.08 -10.08
C LEU A 62 20.31 -17.87 -10.79
N THR A 63 21.41 -18.14 -10.09
CA THR A 63 22.71 -18.30 -10.75
C THR A 63 22.56 -19.47 -11.71
N ILE A 64 22.45 -19.17 -13.00
CA ILE A 64 22.61 -20.16 -14.05
C ILE A 64 24.07 -20.61 -13.97
N GLY A 65 24.30 -21.75 -13.33
CA GLY A 65 25.56 -22.46 -13.48
C GLY A 65 25.69 -22.88 -14.94
N ASN A 66 26.72 -22.38 -15.62
CA ASN A 66 27.44 -23.03 -16.72
C ASN A 66 28.66 -22.17 -17.07
N GLY A 67 29.84 -22.75 -16.84
CA GLY A 67 31.16 -22.18 -17.12
C GLY A 67 32.22 -22.96 -16.38
#